data_AF-A0A1E7L2E4-F1
#
_entry.id   AF-A0A1E7L2E4-F1
#
_cell.length_a   1.000
_cell.length_b   1.000
_cell.length_c   1.000
_cell.angle_alpha   90.00
_cell.angle_beta   90.00
_cell.angle_gamma   90.00
#
_symmetry.space_group_name_H-M   'P 1'
#
loop_
_entity.id
_entity.type
_entity.pdbx_description
1 polymer ?
#
loop_
_entity_poly.entity_id
_entity_poly.type
_entity_poly.pdbx_seq_one_letter_code
_entity_poly.pdbx_strand_id
1 'polypeptide(L)'
;MEQQQLTSARLCVVDPDFDAQCDRTERLLLTPLAESTRAMPQHDLLVDGLAAFRHNRESLAEAVARGPRVWTPNGRFEHEGLRIVGLPTARIDLLYAVLRELSGALVAPQDSAEGPEGLAAALDDLPSADETADAGTAAGLVGALARVMSLMDLSPDADTATLSAALEAADGDDVRLTYAEEDAWQRLAHRVTMLLTESSPLHRFLY
;
A
#
# COMPACT_ATOMS: atom_id res chain seq x y z
N MET A 1 -29.41 -11.93 0.25
CA MET A 1 -28.97 -10.86 1.16
C MET A 1 -27.68 -10.32 0.59
N GLU A 2 -27.74 -9.19 -0.11
CA GLU A 2 -26.54 -8.49 -0.58
C GLU A 2 -25.77 -7.99 0.64
N GLN A 3 -24.57 -8.54 0.88
CA GLN A 3 -23.62 -7.95 1.80
C GLN A 3 -23.23 -6.59 1.21
N GLN A 4 -23.74 -5.49 1.79
CA GLN A 4 -23.19 -4.17 1.52
C GLN A 4 -21.71 -4.21 1.90
N GLN A 5 -20.83 -4.20 0.90
CA GLN A 5 -19.42 -3.96 1.13
C GLN A 5 -19.32 -2.57 1.75
N LEU A 6 -18.96 -2.52 3.04
CA LEU A 6 -18.73 -1.26 3.74
C LEU A 6 -17.52 -0.59 3.11
N THR A 7 -17.77 0.48 2.36
CA THR A 7 -16.72 1.37 1.84
C THR A 7 -16.32 2.34 2.93
N SER A 8 -15.02 2.43 3.22
CA SER A 8 -14.50 3.45 4.13
C SER A 8 -13.67 4.44 3.32
N ALA A 9 -13.88 5.73 3.56
CA ALA A 9 -13.01 6.77 3.01
C ALA A 9 -11.62 6.62 3.65
N ARG A 10 -10.59 6.54 2.81
CA ARG A 10 -9.19 6.45 3.22
C ARG A 10 -8.42 7.62 2.64
N LEU A 11 -7.61 8.27 3.47
CA LEU A 11 -6.65 9.24 3.00
C LEU A 11 -5.44 8.50 2.44
N CYS A 12 -5.09 8.81 1.20
CA CYS A 12 -3.97 8.24 0.47
C CYS A 12 -3.01 9.36 0.06
N VAL A 13 -1.72 9.07 0.03
CA VAL A 13 -0.73 9.95 -0.61
C VAL A 13 -0.38 9.36 -1.96
N VAL A 14 -0.59 10.14 -3.02
CA VAL A 14 -0.13 9.75 -4.36
C VAL A 14 1.19 10.44 -4.63
N ASP A 15 2.23 9.65 -4.39
CA ASP A 15 3.61 9.94 -4.73
C ASP A 15 3.85 9.66 -6.24
N PRO A 16 4.70 10.43 -6.94
CA PRO A 16 5.00 10.21 -8.36
C PRO A 16 5.52 8.81 -8.69
N ASP A 17 6.19 8.15 -7.73
CA ASP A 17 6.70 6.79 -7.88
C ASP A 17 5.69 5.73 -7.42
N PHE A 18 4.52 6.12 -6.87
CA PHE A 18 3.52 5.19 -6.36
C PHE A 18 3.06 4.18 -7.42
N ASP A 19 2.78 4.64 -8.64
CA ASP A 19 2.38 3.76 -9.74
C ASP A 19 3.50 2.79 -10.12
N ALA A 20 4.75 3.27 -10.16
CA ALA A 20 5.91 2.43 -10.43
C ALA A 20 6.12 1.37 -9.32
N GLN A 21 5.88 1.73 -8.06
CA GLN A 21 5.92 0.80 -6.93
C GLN A 21 4.79 -0.24 -7.01
N CYS A 22 3.59 0.18 -7.45
CA CYS A 22 2.47 -0.73 -7.68
C CYS A 22 2.78 -1.72 -8.81
N ASP A 23 3.27 -1.24 -9.95
CA ASP A 23 3.69 -2.06 -11.08
C ASP A 23 4.75 -3.08 -10.68
N ARG A 24 5.76 -2.62 -9.93
CA ARG A 24 6.83 -3.50 -9.43
C ARG A 24 6.25 -4.59 -8.53
N THR A 25 5.40 -4.23 -7.57
CA THR A 25 4.79 -5.16 -6.61
C THR A 25 3.90 -6.18 -7.31
N GLU A 26 3.07 -5.73 -8.26
CA GLU A 26 2.20 -6.60 -9.03
C GLU A 26 3.00 -7.59 -9.87
N ARG A 27 3.99 -7.10 -10.62
CA ARG A 27 4.75 -7.88 -11.60
C ARG A 27 5.72 -8.85 -10.96
N LEU A 28 6.39 -8.45 -9.88
CA LEU A 28 7.48 -9.23 -9.29
C LEU A 28 7.08 -10.05 -8.08
N LEU A 29 5.95 -9.73 -7.42
CA LEU A 29 5.50 -10.42 -6.22
C LEU A 29 4.12 -11.07 -6.42
N LEU A 30 3.07 -10.27 -6.61
CA LEU A 30 1.70 -10.78 -6.53
C LEU A 30 1.34 -11.70 -7.70
N THR A 31 1.69 -11.33 -8.93
CA THR A 31 1.40 -12.17 -10.12
C THR A 31 2.17 -13.49 -10.08
N PRO A 32 3.50 -13.51 -9.89
CA PRO A 32 4.24 -14.77 -9.82
C PRO A 32 3.77 -15.69 -8.69
N LEU A 33 3.46 -15.15 -7.50
CA LEU A 33 2.94 -15.94 -6.39
C LEU A 33 1.57 -16.53 -6.70
N ALA A 34 0.65 -15.75 -7.28
CA ALA A 34 -0.66 -16.27 -7.68
C ALA A 34 -0.52 -17.41 -8.71
N GLU A 35 0.49 -17.38 -9.57
CA GLU A 35 0.75 -18.42 -10.56
C GLU A 35 1.44 -19.67 -9.98
N SER A 36 2.44 -19.49 -9.13
CA SER A 36 3.26 -20.59 -8.58
C SER A 36 2.53 -21.38 -7.48
N THR A 37 1.57 -20.76 -6.79
CA THR A 37 0.88 -21.35 -5.64
C THR A 37 -0.40 -22.12 -5.98
N ARG A 38 -0.70 -22.41 -7.26
CA ARG A 38 -1.97 -23.06 -7.70
C ARG A 38 -2.37 -24.35 -6.97
N ALA A 39 -1.40 -25.11 -6.47
CA ALA A 39 -1.63 -26.35 -5.73
C ALA A 39 -1.61 -26.16 -4.20
N MET A 40 -1.42 -24.93 -3.72
CA MET A 40 -1.27 -24.60 -2.31
C MET A 40 -2.58 -24.13 -1.67
N PRO A 41 -2.77 -24.34 -0.36
CA PRO A 41 -3.92 -23.82 0.37
C PRO A 41 -4.09 -22.29 0.30
N GLN A 42 -3.00 -21.55 0.12
CA GLN A 42 -2.98 -20.09 0.04
C GLN A 42 -3.35 -19.53 -1.34
N HIS A 43 -3.60 -20.39 -2.34
CA HIS A 43 -3.82 -19.96 -3.72
C HIS A 43 -4.96 -18.95 -3.84
N ASP A 44 -6.13 -19.28 -3.29
CA ASP A 44 -7.33 -18.45 -3.40
C ASP A 44 -7.11 -17.08 -2.75
N LEU A 45 -6.44 -17.05 -1.59
CA LEU A 45 -6.06 -15.81 -0.90
C LEU A 45 -5.17 -14.92 -1.77
N LEU A 46 -4.17 -15.49 -2.46
CA LEU A 46 -3.23 -14.75 -3.30
C LEU A 46 -3.89 -14.26 -4.59
N VAL A 47 -4.76 -15.06 -5.20
CA VAL A 47 -5.52 -14.68 -6.40
C VAL A 47 -6.51 -13.57 -6.08
N ASP A 48 -7.31 -13.73 -5.02
CA ASP A 48 -8.27 -12.70 -4.60
C ASP A 48 -7.54 -11.43 -4.15
N GLY A 49 -6.39 -11.59 -3.48
CA GLY A 49 -5.51 -10.50 -3.09
C GLY A 49 -4.98 -9.70 -4.29
N LEU A 50 -4.49 -10.38 -5.32
CA LEU A 50 -4.06 -9.73 -6.57
C LEU A 50 -5.21 -8.98 -7.25
N ALA A 51 -6.42 -9.56 -7.27
CA ALA A 51 -7.60 -8.89 -7.83
C ALA A 51 -7.98 -7.65 -7.02
N ALA A 52 -7.95 -7.73 -5.69
CA ALA A 52 -8.18 -6.59 -4.80
C ALA A 52 -7.13 -5.49 -4.98
N PHE A 53 -5.86 -5.87 -5.13
CA PHE A 53 -4.75 -4.95 -5.38
C PHE A 53 -4.97 -4.14 -6.66
N ARG A 54 -5.26 -4.82 -7.78
CA ARG A 54 -5.54 -4.19 -9.07
C ARG A 54 -6.72 -3.23 -8.98
N HIS A 55 -7.80 -3.65 -8.32
CA HIS A 55 -8.99 -2.80 -8.19
C HIS A 55 -8.73 -1.56 -7.33
N ASN A 56 -7.99 -1.70 -6.22
CA ASN A 56 -7.63 -0.56 -5.38
C ASN A 56 -6.73 0.41 -6.16
N ARG A 57 -5.77 -0.12 -6.95
CA ARG A 57 -4.94 0.68 -7.85
C ARG A 57 -5.75 1.46 -8.88
N GLU A 58 -6.75 0.83 -9.50
CA GLU A 58 -7.68 1.52 -10.43
C GLU A 58 -8.46 2.64 -9.72
N SER A 59 -8.96 2.38 -8.52
CA SER A 59 -9.70 3.36 -7.70
C SER A 59 -8.81 4.56 -7.34
N LEU A 60 -7.54 4.30 -7.03
CA LEU A 60 -6.55 5.33 -6.74
C LEU A 60 -6.23 6.15 -7.99
N ALA A 61 -5.98 5.51 -9.13
CA ALA A 61 -5.72 6.21 -10.40
C ALA A 61 -6.91 7.13 -10.79
N GLU A 62 -8.14 6.67 -10.59
CA GLU A 62 -9.34 7.48 -10.80
C GLU A 62 -9.38 8.69 -9.86
N ALA A 63 -9.08 8.51 -8.58
CA ALA A 63 -9.01 9.59 -7.61
C ALA A 63 -7.86 10.58 -7.90
N VAL A 64 -6.72 10.11 -8.41
CA VAL A 64 -5.61 10.98 -8.85
C VAL A 64 -6.06 11.89 -9.98
N ALA A 65 -6.70 11.30 -10.98
CA ALA A 65 -7.12 11.99 -12.19
C ALA A 65 -8.23 13.02 -11.96
N ARG A 66 -9.09 12.82 -10.94
CA ARG A 66 -10.28 13.66 -10.71
C ARG A 66 -10.34 14.35 -9.35
N GLY A 67 -9.43 14.03 -8.46
CA GLY A 67 -9.43 14.56 -7.09
C GLY A 67 -9.02 16.04 -7.05
N PRO A 68 -9.45 16.76 -5.99
CA PRO A 68 -9.14 18.17 -5.84
C PRO A 68 -7.64 18.39 -5.68
N ARG A 69 -7.16 19.54 -6.16
CA ARG A 69 -5.78 19.97 -5.90
C ARG A 69 -5.71 20.53 -4.49
N VAL A 70 -4.60 20.27 -3.80
CA VAL A 70 -4.38 20.77 -2.44
C VAL A 70 -3.30 21.82 -2.47
N TRP A 71 -3.61 23.01 -1.98
CA TRP A 71 -2.75 24.18 -2.07
C TRP A 71 -2.28 24.62 -0.68
N THR A 72 -1.03 25.09 -0.62
CA THR A 72 -0.48 25.82 0.52
C THR A 72 -1.36 27.02 0.94
N PRO A 73 -1.27 27.49 2.19
CA PRO A 73 -2.08 28.61 2.68
C PRO A 73 -1.97 29.92 1.91
N ASN A 74 -0.90 30.13 1.16
CA ASN A 74 -0.72 31.30 0.31
C ASN A 74 -1.21 31.10 -1.14
N GLY A 75 -1.64 29.88 -1.50
CA GLY A 75 -2.10 29.49 -2.82
C GLY A 75 -1.00 29.45 -3.89
N ARG A 76 0.28 29.45 -3.52
CA ARG A 76 1.41 29.53 -4.48
C ARG A 76 1.93 28.17 -4.90
N PHE A 77 1.91 27.21 -4.00
CA PHE A 77 2.39 25.86 -4.24
C PHE A 77 1.27 24.87 -4.00
N GLU A 78 1.14 23.94 -4.94
CA GLU A 78 0.34 22.73 -4.77
C GLU A 78 1.16 21.72 -3.98
N HIS A 79 0.50 21.02 -3.08
CA HIS A 79 1.02 19.85 -2.40
C HIS A 79 0.78 18.62 -3.24
N GLU A 80 1.76 17.72 -3.26
CA GLU A 80 1.60 16.44 -3.95
C GLU A 80 0.41 15.64 -3.41
N GLY A 81 -0.14 14.81 -4.30
CA GLY A 81 -1.55 14.46 -4.37
C GLY A 81 -2.11 13.68 -3.18
N LEU A 82 -2.45 14.38 -2.09
CA LEU A 82 -3.43 13.90 -1.13
C LEU A 82 -4.74 13.58 -1.84
N ARG A 83 -5.23 12.36 -1.66
CA ARG A 83 -6.52 11.93 -2.17
C ARG A 83 -7.31 11.24 -1.07
N ILE A 84 -8.55 11.65 -0.87
CA ILE A 84 -9.52 10.79 -0.21
C ILE A 84 -10.05 9.81 -1.26
N VAL A 85 -9.92 8.53 -0.99
CA VAL A 85 -10.41 7.46 -1.86
C VAL A 85 -11.33 6.55 -1.06
N GLY A 86 -12.51 6.27 -1.62
CA GLY A 86 -13.38 5.24 -1.07
C GLY A 86 -12.86 3.87 -1.45
N LEU A 87 -12.24 3.17 -0.50
CA LEU A 87 -11.76 1.80 -0.70
C LEU A 87 -12.62 0.84 0.12
N PRO A 88 -13.15 -0.26 -0.47
CA PRO A 88 -13.89 -1.25 0.30
C PRO A 88 -13.03 -1.89 1.37
N THR A 89 -13.50 -1.85 2.62
CA THR A 89 -12.76 -2.38 3.78
C THR A 89 -12.36 -3.84 3.56
N ALA A 90 -13.26 -4.64 2.97
CA ALA A 90 -12.99 -6.04 2.66
C ALA A 90 -11.77 -6.26 1.74
N ARG A 91 -11.51 -5.34 0.80
CA ARG A 91 -10.35 -5.43 -0.10
C ARG A 91 -9.06 -5.07 0.61
N ILE A 92 -9.11 -4.05 1.47
CA ILE A 92 -7.97 -3.65 2.30
C ILE A 92 -7.62 -4.75 3.30
N ASP A 93 -8.62 -5.31 3.98
CA ASP A 93 -8.45 -6.43 4.91
C ASP A 93 -7.85 -7.66 4.22
N LEU A 94 -8.27 -7.94 2.98
CA LEU A 94 -7.72 -9.02 2.17
C LEU A 94 -6.24 -8.79 1.85
N LEU A 95 -5.85 -7.57 1.47
CA LEU A 95 -4.45 -7.22 1.21
C LEU A 95 -3.60 -7.30 2.48
N TYR A 96 -4.14 -6.90 3.64
CA TYR A 96 -3.48 -7.11 4.93
C TYR A 96 -3.32 -8.60 5.26
N ALA A 97 -4.33 -9.44 4.97
CA ALA A 97 -4.23 -10.88 5.14
C ALA A 97 -3.12 -11.48 4.27
N VAL A 98 -3.05 -11.09 2.99
CA VAL A 98 -1.94 -11.47 2.10
C VAL A 98 -0.59 -11.04 2.68
N LEU A 99 -0.43 -9.77 3.05
CA LEU A 99 0.82 -9.26 3.59
C LEU A 99 1.26 -10.01 4.86
N ARG A 100 0.30 -10.37 5.72
CA ARG A 100 0.54 -11.17 6.93
C ARG A 100 1.03 -12.58 6.60
N GLU A 101 0.40 -13.29 5.65
CA GLU A 101 0.86 -14.62 5.23
C GLU A 101 2.27 -14.57 4.63
N LEU A 102 2.55 -13.56 3.79
CA LEU A 102 3.88 -13.38 3.20
C LEU A 102 4.95 -13.07 4.25
N SER A 103 4.61 -12.20 5.22
CA SER A 103 5.50 -11.86 6.32
C SER A 103 5.76 -13.07 7.23
N GLY A 104 4.74 -13.89 7.49
CA GLY A 104 4.87 -15.16 8.21
C GLY A 104 5.78 -16.15 7.49
N ALA A 105 5.64 -16.27 6.17
CA ALA A 105 6.48 -17.14 5.35
C ALA A 105 7.96 -16.72 5.36
N LEU A 106 8.26 -15.41 5.38
CA LEU A 106 9.63 -14.89 5.46
C LEU A 106 10.35 -15.24 6.77
N VAL A 107 9.62 -15.44 7.86
CA VAL A 107 10.21 -15.76 9.18
C VAL A 107 9.97 -17.21 9.61
N ALA A 108 9.35 -18.01 8.75
CA ALA A 108 9.13 -19.42 9.03
C ALA A 108 10.49 -20.14 9.17
N PRO A 109 10.66 -21.01 10.18
CA PRO A 109 11.91 -21.76 10.37
C PRO A 109 12.25 -22.57 9.11
N GLN A 110 13.45 -22.34 8.58
CA GLN A 110 13.98 -23.01 7.37
C GLN A 110 14.71 -24.33 7.69
N ASP A 111 14.69 -24.77 8.95
CA ASP A 111 15.52 -25.86 9.49
C ASP A 111 15.03 -27.29 9.12
N SER A 112 14.15 -27.43 8.13
CA SER A 112 13.89 -28.71 7.49
C SER A 112 15.12 -29.12 6.66
N ALA A 113 15.60 -30.36 6.84
CA ALA A 113 16.65 -30.94 6.00
C ALA A 113 16.30 -30.99 4.50
N GLU A 114 15.05 -30.68 4.16
CA GLU A 114 14.45 -30.70 2.82
C GLU A 114 14.33 -29.29 2.19
N GLY A 115 14.71 -28.23 2.92
CA GLY A 115 14.62 -26.83 2.45
C GLY A 115 13.27 -26.15 2.74
N PRO A 116 13.05 -24.92 2.24
CA PRO A 116 11.78 -24.23 2.36
C PRO A 116 10.65 -25.02 1.69
N GLU A 117 9.45 -24.99 2.27
CA GLU A 117 8.25 -25.57 1.65
C GLU A 117 7.14 -24.54 1.50
N GLY A 118 6.15 -24.85 0.65
CA GLY A 118 4.94 -24.05 0.53
C GLY A 118 5.23 -22.61 0.10
N LEU A 119 4.60 -21.65 0.78
CA LEU A 119 4.72 -20.24 0.45
C LEU A 119 6.14 -19.68 0.63
N ALA A 120 6.94 -20.24 1.54
CA ALA A 120 8.34 -19.83 1.72
C ALA A 120 9.18 -20.22 0.49
N ALA A 121 8.99 -21.44 -0.03
CA ALA A 121 9.65 -21.87 -1.27
C ALA A 121 9.21 -21.01 -2.47
N ALA A 122 7.91 -20.71 -2.57
CA ALA A 122 7.39 -19.87 -3.64
C ALA A 122 7.93 -18.43 -3.61
N LEU A 123 8.26 -17.92 -2.41
CA LEU A 123 8.91 -16.62 -2.23
C LEU A 123 10.39 -16.65 -2.64
N ASP A 124 11.09 -17.73 -2.32
CA ASP A 124 12.50 -17.93 -2.69
C ASP A 124 12.68 -18.12 -4.21
N ASP A 125 11.68 -18.70 -4.89
CA ASP A 125 11.65 -18.90 -6.34
C ASP A 125 11.27 -17.64 -7.14
N LEU A 126 11.03 -16.50 -6.48
CA LEU A 126 10.65 -15.27 -7.18
C LEU A 126 11.76 -14.75 -8.09
N PRO A 127 11.40 -14.13 -9.23
CA PRO A 127 12.39 -13.58 -10.15
C PRO A 127 13.18 -12.44 -9.49
N SER A 128 14.48 -12.66 -9.28
CA SER A 128 15.42 -11.62 -8.84
C SER A 128 15.45 -10.48 -9.85
N ALA A 129 14.98 -9.30 -9.45
CA ALA A 129 14.94 -8.14 -10.33
C ALA A 129 16.30 -7.42 -10.46
N ASP A 130 17.22 -7.68 -9.54
CA ASP A 130 18.64 -7.30 -9.59
C ASP A 130 19.34 -7.96 -8.39
N GLU A 131 20.33 -8.83 -8.58
CA GLU A 131 20.98 -9.59 -7.47
C GLU A 131 21.78 -8.68 -6.52
N THR A 132 21.98 -7.41 -6.87
CA THR A 132 22.85 -6.46 -6.14
C THR A 132 22.10 -5.45 -5.26
N ALA A 133 20.77 -5.40 -5.34
CA ALA A 133 19.95 -4.49 -4.54
C ALA A 133 19.01 -5.27 -3.61
N ASP A 134 19.01 -4.97 -2.31
CA ASP A 134 18.10 -5.56 -1.30
C ASP A 134 16.63 -5.55 -1.73
N ALA A 135 16.24 -4.59 -2.58
CA ALA A 135 14.89 -4.45 -3.12
C ALA A 135 14.47 -5.59 -4.09
N GLY A 136 15.41 -6.40 -4.59
CA GLY A 136 15.15 -7.56 -5.45
C GLY A 136 14.91 -8.87 -4.69
N THR A 137 15.18 -8.90 -3.38
CA THR A 137 14.98 -10.08 -2.52
C THR A 137 13.51 -10.29 -2.19
N ALA A 138 13.12 -11.51 -1.78
CA ALA A 138 11.76 -11.80 -1.29
C ALA A 138 11.35 -10.84 -0.16
N ALA A 139 12.23 -10.58 0.81
CA ALA A 139 11.99 -9.61 1.87
C ALA A 139 11.84 -8.17 1.33
N GLY A 140 12.68 -7.78 0.36
CA GLY A 140 12.58 -6.48 -0.31
C GLY A 140 11.25 -6.28 -1.05
N LEU A 141 10.76 -7.33 -1.71
CA LEU A 141 9.48 -7.34 -2.44
C LEU A 141 8.28 -7.29 -1.49
N VAL A 142 8.27 -8.09 -0.42
CA VAL A 142 7.20 -8.02 0.60
C VAL A 142 7.25 -6.67 1.33
N GLY A 143 8.44 -6.13 1.58
CA GLY A 143 8.61 -4.76 2.08
C GLY A 143 8.10 -3.69 1.09
N ALA A 144 8.22 -3.90 -0.22
CA ALA A 144 7.63 -3.02 -1.22
C ALA A 144 6.09 -3.06 -1.16
N LEU A 145 5.48 -4.25 -1.05
CA LEU A 145 4.04 -4.39 -0.84
C LEU A 145 3.58 -3.67 0.44
N ALA A 146 4.32 -3.81 1.54
CA ALA A 146 4.02 -3.13 2.80
C ALA A 146 4.07 -1.59 2.65
N ARG A 147 5.01 -1.05 1.87
CA ARG A 147 5.06 0.40 1.56
C ARG A 147 3.86 0.84 0.76
N VAL A 148 3.56 0.14 -0.33
CA VAL A 148 2.39 0.43 -1.17
C VAL A 148 1.11 0.42 -0.32
N MET A 149 0.92 -0.61 0.51
CA MET A 149 -0.21 -0.67 1.45
C MET A 149 -0.26 0.51 2.42
N SER A 150 0.89 0.94 2.94
CA SER A 150 0.95 2.08 3.88
C SER A 150 0.66 3.42 3.20
N LEU A 151 0.83 3.53 1.88
CA LEU A 151 0.45 4.71 1.09
C LEU A 151 -1.02 4.67 0.64
N MET A 152 -1.55 3.46 0.42
CA MET A 152 -2.97 3.21 0.12
C MET A 152 -3.90 3.35 1.34
N ASP A 153 -3.38 3.06 2.54
CA ASP A 153 -4.12 3.09 3.79
C ASP A 153 -3.26 3.74 4.88
N LEU A 154 -3.23 5.07 4.87
CA LEU A 154 -2.50 5.82 5.90
C LEU A 154 -3.10 5.54 7.27
N SER A 155 -2.22 5.31 8.25
CA SER A 155 -2.64 5.09 9.63
C SER A 155 -3.46 6.29 10.15
N PRO A 156 -4.66 6.05 10.71
CA PRO A 156 -5.46 7.12 11.30
C PRO A 156 -4.76 7.75 12.49
N ASP A 157 -4.69 9.09 12.50
CA ASP A 157 -4.19 9.91 13.60
C ASP A 157 -4.73 11.34 13.49
N ALA A 158 -4.25 12.24 14.36
CA ALA A 158 -4.72 13.62 14.39
C ALA A 158 -4.42 14.39 13.08
N ASP A 159 -3.30 14.10 12.41
CA ASP A 159 -2.93 14.78 11.17
C ASP A 159 -3.81 14.27 10.02
N THR A 160 -3.99 12.95 9.89
CA THR A 160 -4.84 12.37 8.84
C THR A 160 -6.32 12.71 9.04
N ALA A 161 -6.79 12.82 10.29
CA ALA A 161 -8.15 13.30 10.58
C ALA A 161 -8.34 14.77 10.19
N THR A 162 -7.36 15.63 10.51
CA THR A 162 -7.39 17.06 10.14
C THR A 162 -7.44 17.23 8.62
N LEU A 163 -6.58 16.53 7.90
CA LEU A 163 -6.51 16.62 6.43
C LEU A 163 -7.73 15.99 5.76
N SER A 164 -8.27 14.89 6.30
CA SER A 164 -9.49 14.29 5.78
C SER A 164 -10.68 15.25 5.91
N ALA A 165 -10.85 15.88 7.07
CA ALA A 165 -11.90 16.85 7.30
C ALA A 165 -11.81 18.06 6.34
N ALA A 166 -10.60 18.54 6.04
CA ALA A 166 -10.39 19.63 5.09
C ALA A 166 -10.80 19.25 3.66
N LEU A 167 -10.47 18.03 3.23
CA LEU A 167 -10.83 17.51 1.90
C LEU A 167 -12.33 17.21 1.79
N GLU A 168 -12.95 16.67 2.84
CA GLU A 168 -14.41 16.45 2.90
C GLU A 168 -15.17 17.77 2.86
N ALA A 169 -14.71 18.79 3.60
CA ALA A 169 -15.35 20.11 3.64
C ALA A 169 -15.30 20.84 2.28
N ALA A 170 -14.35 20.50 1.41
CA ALA A 170 -14.23 21.07 0.08
C ALA A 170 -15.15 20.43 -0.97
N ASP A 171 -15.77 19.28 -0.66
CA ASP A 171 -16.76 18.61 -1.53
C ASP A 171 -16.33 18.46 -3.00
N GLY A 172 -15.03 18.17 -3.21
CA GLY A 172 -14.44 17.98 -4.54
C GLY A 172 -13.86 19.24 -5.21
N ASP A 173 -14.02 20.42 -4.60
CA ASP A 173 -13.31 21.63 -5.02
C ASP A 173 -11.84 21.64 -4.55
N ASP A 174 -10.99 22.38 -5.27
CA ASP A 174 -9.60 22.61 -4.88
C ASP A 174 -9.51 23.16 -3.45
N VAL A 175 -8.66 22.54 -2.63
CA VAL A 175 -8.52 22.85 -1.21
C VAL A 175 -7.36 23.81 -1.01
N ARG A 176 -7.59 24.89 -0.29
CA ARG A 176 -6.52 25.75 0.22
C ARG A 176 -6.39 25.52 1.72
N LEU A 177 -5.28 24.91 2.13
CA LEU A 177 -5.04 24.61 3.53
C LEU A 177 -4.91 25.89 4.36
N THR A 178 -5.40 25.84 5.58
CA THR A 178 -5.03 26.78 6.64
C THR A 178 -3.60 26.51 7.14
N TYR A 179 -3.01 27.43 7.89
CA TYR A 179 -1.68 27.20 8.47
C TYR A 179 -1.63 25.99 9.41
N ALA A 180 -2.72 25.70 10.12
CA ALA A 180 -2.77 24.52 11.00
C ALA A 180 -2.83 23.21 10.20
N GLU A 181 -3.58 23.19 9.10
CA GLU A 181 -3.66 22.04 8.19
C GLU A 181 -2.35 21.86 7.41
N GLU A 182 -1.67 22.95 7.05
CA GLU A 182 -0.31 22.93 6.48
C GLU A 182 0.67 22.24 7.43
N ASP A 183 0.66 22.60 8.71
CA ASP A 183 1.54 21.97 9.70
C ASP A 183 1.25 20.46 9.83
N ALA A 184 -0.03 20.06 9.76
CA ALA A 184 -0.42 18.65 9.72
C ALA A 184 0.08 17.95 8.45
N TRP A 185 -0.01 18.63 7.30
CA TRP A 185 0.53 18.14 6.04
C TRP A 185 2.03 17.93 6.09
N GLN A 186 2.80 18.89 6.59
CA GLN A 186 4.26 18.77 6.70
C GLN A 186 4.67 17.60 7.61
N ARG A 187 3.96 17.39 8.73
CA ARG A 187 4.19 16.21 9.59
C ARG A 187 3.85 14.90 8.87
N LEU A 188 2.73 14.85 8.15
CA LEU A 188 2.36 13.68 7.36
C LEU A 188 3.40 13.40 6.26
N ALA A 189 3.78 14.40 5.48
CA ALA A 189 4.77 14.30 4.41
C ALA A 189 6.13 13.82 4.94
N HIS A 190 6.54 14.31 6.12
CA HIS A 190 7.73 13.81 6.79
C HIS A 190 7.60 12.32 7.13
N ARG A 191 6.49 11.86 7.73
CA ARG A 191 6.28 10.43 8.03
C ARG A 191 6.27 9.56 6.77
N VAL A 192 5.63 10.03 5.71
CA VAL A 192 5.59 9.33 4.41
C VAL A 192 6.99 9.24 3.82
N THR A 193 7.77 10.32 3.88
CA THR A 193 9.17 10.32 3.46
C THR A 193 9.96 9.27 4.24
N MET A 194 9.85 9.25 5.57
CA MET A 194 10.51 8.25 6.42
C MET A 194 10.11 6.82 6.05
N LEU A 195 8.84 6.60 5.69
CA LEU A 195 8.35 5.31 5.22
C LEU A 195 9.00 4.91 3.88
N LEU A 196 9.14 5.86 2.97
CA LEU A 196 9.73 5.67 1.64
C LEU A 196 11.26 5.51 1.66
N THR A 197 11.96 6.22 2.55
CA THR A 197 13.42 6.35 2.54
C THR A 197 14.15 5.57 3.62
N GLU A 198 13.55 5.38 4.81
CA GLU A 198 14.28 4.90 5.99
C GLU A 198 13.76 3.58 6.58
N SER A 199 12.57 3.12 6.19
CA SER A 199 11.98 1.93 6.80
C SER A 199 12.15 0.66 5.95
N SER A 200 12.67 -0.40 6.59
CA SER A 200 12.25 -1.77 6.26
C SER A 200 10.86 -1.95 6.90
N PRO A 201 9.76 -1.73 6.16
CA PRO A 201 8.43 -1.61 6.75
C PRO A 201 7.90 -2.94 7.27
N LEU A 202 8.61 -4.04 6.96
CA LEU A 202 8.37 -5.36 7.52
C LEU A 202 8.35 -5.35 9.06
N HIS A 203 9.13 -4.51 9.73
CA HIS A 203 9.13 -4.45 11.20
C HIS A 203 7.76 -4.13 11.83
N ARG A 204 6.83 -3.49 11.09
CA ARG A 204 5.46 -3.24 11.55
C ARG A 204 4.56 -4.49 11.51
N PHE A 205 4.93 -5.47 10.71
CA PHE A 205 4.15 -6.69 10.45
C PHE A 205 4.80 -7.96 11.03
N LEU A 206 5.98 -7.81 11.65
CA LEU A 206 6.73 -8.87 12.32
C LEU A 206 6.44 -8.98 13.83
N TYR A 207 5.54 -8.16 14.39
CA TYR A 207 5.14 -8.16 15.81
C TYR A 207 3.63 -8.10 16.00
#